data_AF-A0A562K8Y5-F1
#
_entry.id   AF-A0A562K8Y5-F1
#
_cell.length_a   1.000
_cell.length_b   1.000
_cell.length_c   1.000
_cell.angle_alpha   90.00
_cell.angle_beta   90.00
_cell.angle_gamma   90.00
#
_symmetry.space_group_name_H-M   'P 1'
#
loop_
_entity.id
_entity.type
_entity.pdbx_description
1 polymer ?
#
loop_
_entity_poly.entity_id
_entity_poly.type
_entity_poly.pdbx_seq_one_letter_code
_entity_poly.pdbx_strand_id
1 'polypeptide(L)' 'MTKKSRRTHSPAFKAKVALAAVKGDKTLAELAQLFDVHPNQITIWKNQLLEGAAGVFGHDKTSAETP' A
#
# COMPACT_ATOMS: atom_id res chain seq x y z
N MET A 1 15.68 12.33 -22.47
CA MET A 1 15.42 11.71 -21.15
C MET A 1 14.05 11.06 -21.20
N THR A 2 13.99 9.74 -21.38
CA THR A 2 12.73 9.00 -21.50
C THR A 2 12.04 8.95 -20.15
N LYS A 3 10.88 9.60 -20.02
CA LYS A 3 10.04 9.58 -18.82
C LYS A 3 9.72 8.12 -18.49
N LYS A 4 10.39 7.56 -17.48
CA LYS A 4 10.13 6.21 -16.95
C LYS A 4 8.64 6.15 -16.62
N SER A 5 7.87 5.47 -17.47
CA SER A 5 6.43 5.33 -17.29
C SER A 5 6.18 4.77 -15.90
N ARG A 6 5.50 5.55 -15.06
CA ARG A 6 5.21 5.15 -13.67
C ARG A 6 4.31 3.94 -13.75
N ARG A 7 4.83 2.74 -13.43
CA ARG A 7 4.02 1.52 -13.30
C ARG A 7 2.92 1.81 -12.29
N THR A 8 1.69 1.92 -12.78
CA THR A 8 0.51 2.13 -11.96
C THR A 8 0.09 0.79 -11.36
N HIS A 9 0.28 0.65 -10.05
CA HIS A 9 -0.18 -0.54 -9.32
C HIS A 9 -1.61 -0.35 -8.84
N SER A 10 -2.44 -1.39 -8.98
CA SER A 10 -3.82 -1.40 -8.49
C SER A 10 -3.85 -1.22 -6.95
N PRO A 11 -4.86 -0.56 -6.39
CA PRO A 11 -4.98 -0.34 -4.94
C PRO A 11 -4.97 -1.65 -4.15
N ALA A 12 -5.62 -2.71 -4.66
CA ALA A 12 -5.58 -4.05 -4.05
C ALA A 12 -4.16 -4.65 -3.98
N PHE A 13 -3.34 -4.40 -5.00
CA PHE A 13 -1.95 -4.88 -5.03
C PHE A 13 -1.10 -4.14 -4.00
N LYS A 14 -1.24 -2.81 -3.92
CA LYS A 14 -0.57 -1.99 -2.91
C LYS A 14 -0.93 -2.43 -1.49
N ALA A 15 -2.22 -2.67 -1.24
CA ALA A 15 -2.71 -3.16 0.05
C ALA A 15 -2.13 -4.54 0.41
N LYS A 16 -2.06 -5.48 -0.55
CA LYS A 16 -1.46 -6.81 -0.34
C LYS A 16 0.03 -6.73 0.01
N VAL A 17 0.78 -5.91 -0.71
CA VAL A 17 2.22 -5.70 -0.46
C VAL A 17 2.44 -4.98 0.87
N ALA A 18 1.64 -3.97 1.18
CA ALA A 18 1.69 -3.26 2.46
C ALA A 18 1.36 -4.20 3.63
N LEU A 19 0.33 -5.05 3.51
CA LEU A 19 -0.02 -6.06 4.51
C LEU A 19 1.13 -7.04 4.74
N ALA A 20 1.76 -7.53 3.67
CA ALA A 20 2.92 -8.41 3.78
C ALA A 20 4.10 -7.71 4.48
N ALA A 21 4.30 -6.42 4.20
CA ALA A 21 5.33 -5.60 4.85
C ALA A 21 5.01 -5.26 6.32
N VAL A 22 3.74 -5.16 6.70
CA VAL A 22 3.31 -4.99 8.10
C VAL A 22 3.41 -6.31 8.88
N LYS A 23 3.07 -7.43 8.24
CA LYS A 23 3.10 -8.76 8.86
C LYS A 23 4.51 -9.20 9.24
N GLY A 24 5.53 -8.72 8.52
CA GLY A 24 6.93 -8.92 8.88
C GLY A 24 7.51 -10.31 8.57
N ASP A 25 6.76 -11.19 7.89
CA ASP A 25 7.26 -12.52 7.53
C ASP A 25 8.41 -12.48 6.50
N LYS A 26 8.51 -11.39 5.73
CA LYS A 26 9.51 -11.20 4.67
C LYS A 26 10.11 -9.81 4.75
N THR A 27 11.40 -9.72 4.47
CA THR A 27 12.10 -8.43 4.44
C THR A 27 11.58 -7.57 3.28
N LEU A 28 11.71 -6.25 3.41
CA LEU A 28 11.34 -5.31 2.32
C LEU A 28 12.10 -5.62 1.03
N ALA A 29 13.32 -6.13 1.13
CA ALA A 29 14.15 -6.53 -0.01
C ALA A 29 13.59 -7.78 -0.71
N GLU A 30 13.15 -8.79 0.04
CA GLU A 30 12.52 -9.98 -0.55
C GLU A 30 11.16 -9.67 -1.16
N LEU A 31 10.34 -8.84 -0.50
CA LEU A 31 9.09 -8.37 -1.08
C LEU A 31 9.34 -7.57 -2.37
N ALA A 32 10.40 -6.78 -2.41
CA ALA A 32 10.79 -6.04 -3.59
C ALA A 32 11.13 -6.97 -4.77
N GLN A 33 11.83 -8.07 -4.51
CA GLN A 33 12.13 -9.08 -5.52
C GLN A 33 10.89 -9.90 -5.94
N LEU A 34 10.07 -10.33 -4.98
CA LEU A 34 8.86 -11.14 -5.23
C LEU A 34 7.80 -10.41 -6.04
N PHE A 35 7.63 -9.10 -5.79
CA PHE A 35 6.58 -8.31 -6.41
C PHE A 35 7.10 -7.42 -7.55
N ASP A 36 8.41 -7.43 -7.85
CA ASP A 36 9.09 -6.52 -8.78
C ASP A 36 8.83 -5.04 -8.43
N VAL A 37 8.85 -4.72 -7.12
CA VAL A 37 8.54 -3.40 -6.59
C VAL A 37 9.75 -2.84 -5.87
N HIS A 38 10.08 -1.56 -6.10
CA HIS A 38 11.17 -0.92 -5.36
C HIS A 38 10.87 -0.86 -3.85
N PRO A 39 11.82 -1.18 -2.93
CA PRO A 39 11.58 -1.20 -1.49
C PRO A 39 11.05 0.11 -0.93
N ASN A 40 11.46 1.25 -1.49
CA ASN A 40 10.90 2.56 -1.14
C ASN A 40 9.36 2.66 -1.37
N GLN A 41 8.84 2.05 -2.44
CA GLN A 41 7.39 2.02 -2.69
C GLN A 41 6.66 1.14 -1.67
N ILE A 42 7.29 0.06 -1.24
CA ILE A 42 6.74 -0.82 -0.19
C ILE A 42 6.60 -0.04 1.12
N THR A 43 7.62 0.74 1.49
CA THR A 43 7.56 1.63 2.66
C THR A 43 6.45 2.66 2.55
N ILE A 44 6.29 3.29 1.38
CA ILE A 44 5.19 4.24 1.14
C ILE A 44 3.83 3.57 1.32
N TRP A 45 3.61 2.40 0.70
CA TRP A 45 2.32 1.70 0.81
C TRP A 45 2.06 1.17 2.22
N LYS A 46 3.11 0.73 2.92
CA LYS A 46 3.03 0.36 4.34
C LYS A 46 2.54 1.53 5.18
N ASN A 47 3.13 2.72 5.02
CA ASN A 47 2.69 3.92 5.73
C ASN A 47 1.27 4.30 5.34
N GLN A 48 0.93 4.31 4.06
CA GLN A 48 -0.45 4.58 3.61
C GLN A 48 -1.46 3.60 4.19
N LEU A 49 -1.11 2.32 4.33
CA LEU A 49 -1.96 1.33 4.97
C LEU A 49 -2.09 1.59 6.48
N LEU A 50 -1.01 1.94 7.18
CA LEU A 50 -1.05 2.23 8.61
C LEU A 50 -1.85 3.49 8.93
N GLU A 51 -1.66 4.57 8.16
CA GLU A 51 -2.43 5.80 8.32
C GLU A 51 -3.90 5.62 7.91
N GLY A 52 -4.14 4.89 6.82
CA GLY A 52 -5.50 4.55 6.37
C GLY A 52 -6.21 3.55 7.27
N ALA A 53 -5.50 2.65 7.96
CA ALA A 53 -6.08 1.63 8.83
C ALA A 53 -6.84 2.25 10.01
N ALA A 54 -6.33 3.34 10.59
CA ALA A 54 -7.04 4.10 11.60
C ALA A 54 -8.39 4.61 11.07
N GLY A 55 -8.44 5.05 9.81
CA GLY A 55 -9.68 5.42 9.13
C GLY A 55 -10.61 4.23 8.88
N VAL A 56 -10.10 3.03 8.54
CA VAL A 56 -10.91 1.83 8.31
C VAL A 56 -11.63 1.37 9.58
N PHE A 57 -10.96 1.42 10.74
CA PHE A 57 -11.55 1.05 12.04
C PHE A 57 -12.26 2.20 12.75
N GLY A 58 -11.99 3.46 12.36
CA GLY A 58 -12.54 4.67 12.96
C GLY A 58 -13.86 5.15 12.36
N HIS A 59 -14.45 4.44 11.40
CA HIS A 59 -15.81 4.76 10.95
C HIS A 59 -16.84 4.22 11.95
N ASP A 60 -17.19 5.06 12.91
CA ASP A 60 -18.61 5.22 13.22
C ASP A 60 -19.34 5.50 11.91
N LYS A 61 -20.46 4.81 11.69
CA LYS A 61 -21.27 4.95 10.50
C LYS A 61 -21.91 6.35 10.46
N THR A 62 -21.23 7.34 9.94
CA THR A 62 -21.82 8.61 9.50
C THR A 62 -20.90 9.17 8.42
N SER A 63 -21.22 9.22 7.14
CA SER A 63 -22.39 9.72 6.42
C SER A 63 -22.35 9.04 5.03
N ALA A 64 -23.35 8.30 4.54
CA ALA A 64 -24.62 8.79 4.00
C ALA A 64 -24.47 10.04 3.10
N GLU A 65 -24.75 9.83 1.80
CA GLU A 65 -25.56 10.70 0.91
C GLU A 65 -24.95 12.05 0.43
N THR A 66 -24.35 12.07 -0.79
CA THR A 66 -24.76 12.79 -2.06
C THR A 66 -24.60 14.33 -2.07
N PRO A 67 -24.51 15.03 -3.24
CA PRO A 67 -25.21 14.83 -4.53
C PRO A 67 -24.33 14.45 -5.74
#